data_AF-A0A2T9YYH2-F1
#
_entry.id   AF-A0A2T9YYH2-F1
#
_cell.length_a   1.000
_cell.length_b   1.000
_cell.length_c   1.000
_cell.angle_alpha   90.00
_cell.angle_beta   90.00
_cell.angle_gamma   90.00
#
_symmetry.space_group_name_H-M   'P 1'
#
loop_
_entity.id
_entity.type
_entity.pdbx_description
1 polymer ?
#
loop_
_entity_poly.entity_id
_entity_poly.type
_entity_poly.pdbx_seq_one_letter_code
_entity_poly.pdbx_strand_id
1 'polypeptide(L)'
;MLDYFAIATRGGIILWSKSFVPMFNNPTSALIQSLIQTTKSEDEPFYYGEYQINCQTFDQLNSALEHSGDIRKKTAAEKPKAFEDTKKFQKSLEGSKRAINDLSLALTNKASVAASTSDFENVGPVRKGTQMRAFSAKKNKAKNTPDNNKQSQKGKTKRIWDDGTASKELIDDLDFSTQSALPKKEGSGLSQEPNPNLIDESSMGLRLKNGTYTLAELSQNHPDFNTATPKPDDSSSLSITGRVGSFFKNLTSGLVLTEKDLAIPISKISEHLVSKNVAAEIAKNISDSVLKELIGARIGGLQKISSLIYPAMEKTLTRILTPSTSTDVLTEINHIKTSQNRPYSIVFVGVNGVGKSTNLSKVCFWLLQNNYRVLIAACDTFRSGAVEQLRVHVNNLRALSPKKANVDIFERGYGKDSAAIAKEAITFAESNGYDIVLIDTAGRMQDNEPLMRALAKLVSVNNPDKVLFVGEALVGNEAVKQLTKFNQALVDYSSSGVKRTIDGIILSKFDTIDDKVGAALTMTFITGKPILFIGTGQTYTDLRNVKISSIVETLLKD
;
A
#
# COMPACT_ATOMS: atom_id res chain seq x y z
N MET A 1 27.05 28.96 6.73
CA MET A 1 28.26 28.39 6.11
C MET A 1 27.99 26.92 5.85
N LEU A 2 28.54 26.34 4.78
CA LEU A 2 28.40 24.91 4.51
C LEU A 2 29.55 24.17 5.19
N ASP A 3 29.25 23.29 6.13
CA ASP A 3 30.27 22.48 6.81
C ASP A 3 30.72 21.29 5.94
N TYR A 4 29.80 20.77 5.10
CA TYR A 4 30.03 19.67 4.18
C TYR A 4 29.14 19.79 2.94
N PHE A 5 29.65 19.39 1.77
CA PHE A 5 28.89 19.33 0.53
C PHE A 5 29.23 18.06 -0.25
N ALA A 6 28.24 17.37 -0.79
CA ALA A 6 28.44 16.20 -1.62
C ALA A 6 27.45 16.14 -2.79
N ILE A 7 27.92 15.56 -3.89
CA ILE A 7 27.14 15.24 -5.08
C ILE A 7 27.12 13.71 -5.16
N ALA A 8 25.93 13.13 -5.17
CA ALA A 8 25.75 11.69 -5.24
C ALA A 8 24.71 11.32 -6.31
N THR A 9 24.82 10.12 -6.86
CA THR A 9 23.78 9.55 -7.74
C THR A 9 22.58 9.09 -6.90
N ARG A 10 21.41 8.97 -7.53
CA ARG A 10 20.23 8.32 -6.92
C ARG A 10 20.49 6.88 -6.45
N GLY A 11 21.53 6.23 -6.99
CA GLY A 11 21.98 4.90 -6.56
C GLY A 11 22.90 4.90 -5.32
N GLY A 12 23.10 6.05 -4.66
CA GLY A 12 23.90 6.15 -3.43
C GLY A 12 25.42 6.25 -3.67
N ILE A 13 25.86 6.43 -4.91
CA ILE A 13 27.29 6.60 -5.23
C ILE A 13 27.65 8.08 -5.10
N ILE A 14 28.59 8.41 -4.22
CA ILE A 14 29.16 9.76 -4.13
C ILE A 14 30.06 10.00 -5.34
N LEU A 15 29.68 10.96 -6.18
CA LEU A 15 30.48 11.41 -7.32
C LEU A 15 31.57 12.40 -6.88
N TRP A 16 31.24 13.24 -5.91
CA TRP A 16 32.15 14.25 -5.38
C TRP A 16 31.75 14.66 -3.96
N SER A 17 32.71 14.98 -3.10
CA SER A 17 32.42 15.59 -1.81
C SER A 17 33.54 16.50 -1.34
N LYS A 18 33.19 17.44 -0.47
CA LYS A 18 34.12 18.37 0.18
C LYS A 18 33.66 18.68 1.60
N SER A 19 34.54 18.46 2.56
CA SER A 19 34.38 18.92 3.93
C SER A 19 35.08 20.26 4.09
N PHE A 20 34.38 21.22 4.69
CA PHE A 20 34.93 22.53 5.05
C PHE A 20 35.29 22.59 6.54
N VAL A 21 34.71 21.70 7.35
CA VAL A 21 34.97 21.51 8.79
C VAL A 21 35.11 20.00 9.08
N PRO A 22 35.87 19.57 10.11
CA PRO A 22 35.87 18.18 10.55
C PRO A 22 34.47 17.73 10.98
N MET A 23 33.95 16.65 10.39
CA MET A 23 32.60 16.14 10.64
C MET A 23 32.62 15.04 11.70
N PHE A 24 31.65 15.08 12.63
CA PHE A 24 31.43 14.04 13.64
C PHE A 24 30.20 13.18 13.26
N ASN A 25 30.19 11.91 13.65
CA ASN A 25 29.05 10.99 13.47
C ASN A 25 28.61 10.66 12.02
N ASN A 26 29.50 10.81 11.03
CA ASN A 26 29.31 10.38 9.64
C ASN A 26 27.93 10.73 8.98
N PRO A 27 27.60 12.03 8.88
CA PRO A 27 26.32 12.49 8.30
C PRO A 27 26.19 12.16 6.80
N THR A 28 27.28 11.80 6.12
CA THR A 28 27.26 11.32 4.75
C THR A 28 26.47 10.01 4.60
N SER A 29 26.54 9.12 5.60
CA SER A 29 25.74 7.90 5.62
C SER A 29 24.25 8.21 5.76
N ALA A 30 23.89 9.24 6.53
CA ALA A 30 22.51 9.68 6.69
C ALA A 30 21.97 10.32 5.40
N LEU A 31 22.79 11.10 4.70
CA LEU A 31 22.47 11.63 3.37
C LEU A 31 22.20 10.49 2.38
N ILE A 32 23.08 9.49 2.30
CA ILE A 32 22.90 8.33 1.41
C ILE A 32 21.63 7.53 1.77
N GLN A 33 21.38 7.29 3.05
CA GLN A 33 20.14 6.62 3.49
C GLN A 33 18.89 7.41 3.09
N SER A 34 18.91 8.74 3.21
CA SER A 34 17.78 9.59 2.77
C SER A 34 17.55 9.52 1.25
N LEU A 35 18.62 9.48 0.46
CA LEU A 35 18.56 9.36 -1.01
C LEU A 35 18.00 7.99 -1.45
N ILE A 36 18.38 6.91 -0.76
CA ILE A 36 17.92 5.56 -1.05
C ILE A 36 16.47 5.34 -0.59
N GLN A 37 16.08 5.88 0.57
CA GLN A 37 14.79 5.60 1.18
C GLN A 37 13.59 6.31 0.53
N THR A 38 13.77 7.24 -0.42
CA THR A 38 12.73 7.88 -1.27
C THR A 38 11.31 7.98 -0.65
N THR A 39 11.21 8.44 0.61
CA THR A 39 9.95 8.51 1.38
C THR A 39 9.67 9.90 1.93
N LYS A 40 10.57 10.86 1.72
CA LYS A 40 10.34 12.27 2.05
C LYS A 40 10.40 13.09 0.77
N SER A 41 9.60 14.15 0.70
CA SER A 41 9.70 15.13 -0.39
C SER A 41 11.16 15.56 -0.49
N GLU A 42 11.70 15.58 -1.70
CA GLU A 42 13.10 15.94 -2.00
C GLU A 42 13.43 17.41 -1.62
N ASP A 43 12.52 18.11 -0.93
CA ASP A 43 12.50 19.56 -0.69
C ASP A 43 12.51 19.96 0.81
N GLU A 44 12.39 19.02 1.76
CA GLU A 44 12.36 19.35 3.20
C GLU A 44 13.72 19.12 3.89
N PRO A 45 14.32 20.16 4.52
CA PRO A 45 15.53 19.98 5.30
C PRO A 45 15.26 19.12 6.54
N PHE A 46 16.16 18.19 6.85
CA PHE A 46 16.06 17.36 8.05
C PHE A 46 17.31 17.47 8.92
N TYR A 47 17.15 17.21 10.21
CA TYR A 47 18.24 17.25 11.16
C TYR A 47 18.79 15.85 11.42
N TYR A 48 20.10 15.71 11.42
CA TYR A 48 20.81 14.51 11.85
C TYR A 48 21.87 14.90 12.88
N GLY A 49 21.61 14.61 14.15
CA GLY A 49 22.40 15.14 15.26
C GLY A 49 22.33 16.67 15.27
N GLU A 50 23.50 17.31 15.20
CA GLU A 50 23.65 18.77 15.18
C GLU A 50 23.63 19.36 13.76
N TYR A 51 23.59 18.50 12.72
CA TYR A 51 23.67 18.93 11.33
C TYR A 51 22.28 19.08 10.71
N GLN A 52 22.04 20.22 10.06
CA GLN A 52 20.91 20.40 9.16
C GLN A 52 21.32 19.93 7.75
N ILE A 53 20.65 18.92 7.24
CA ILE A 53 20.89 18.33 5.92
C ILE A 53 19.83 18.85 4.96
N ASN A 54 20.28 19.44 3.85
CA ASN A 54 19.44 19.87 2.74
C ASN A 54 19.87 19.11 1.47
N CYS A 55 18.90 18.52 0.77
CA CYS A 55 19.12 17.78 -0.46
C CYS A 55 18.39 18.51 -1.59
N GLN A 56 19.04 18.67 -2.74
CA GLN A 56 18.45 19.28 -3.93
C GLN A 56 18.86 18.49 -5.17
N THR A 57 17.97 18.39 -6.14
CA THR A 57 18.29 17.77 -7.43
C THR A 57 19.16 18.70 -8.28
N PHE A 58 19.91 18.10 -9.21
CA PHE A 58 20.79 18.86 -10.10
C PHE A 58 20.02 19.88 -10.96
N ASP A 59 18.80 19.55 -11.38
CA ASP A 59 17.94 20.43 -12.19
C ASP A 59 17.46 21.65 -11.39
N GLN A 60 17.11 21.46 -10.11
CA GLN A 60 16.74 22.56 -9.20
C GLN A 60 17.94 23.47 -8.91
N LEU A 61 19.12 22.89 -8.70
CA LEU A 61 20.35 23.63 -8.40
C LEU A 61 20.77 24.47 -9.62
N ASN A 62 20.62 23.95 -10.84
CA ASN A 62 20.82 24.72 -12.07
C ASN A 62 19.81 25.87 -12.21
N SER A 63 18.52 25.62 -11.96
CA SER A 63 17.49 26.68 -12.01
C SER A 63 17.77 27.79 -10.97
N ALA A 64 18.19 27.42 -9.76
CA ALA A 64 18.56 28.38 -8.71
C ALA A 64 19.83 29.17 -9.06
N LEU A 65 20.82 28.52 -9.70
CA LEU A 65 22.05 29.19 -10.17
C LEU A 65 21.79 30.12 -11.36
N GLU A 66 20.86 29.78 -12.25
CA GLU A 66 20.42 30.66 -13.34
C GLU A 66 19.73 31.92 -12.81
N HIS A 67 18.90 31.80 -11.77
CA HIS A 67 18.29 32.94 -11.09
C HIS A 67 19.30 33.79 -10.29
N SER A 68 20.40 33.19 -9.82
CA SER A 68 21.50 33.89 -9.15
C SER A 68 22.58 34.43 -10.13
N GLY A 69 22.42 34.18 -11.43
CA GLY A 69 23.45 34.34 -12.47
C GLY A 69 23.65 35.74 -13.05
N ASP A 70 23.01 36.79 -12.51
CA ASP A 70 23.10 38.15 -13.07
C ASP A 70 24.44 38.88 -12.79
N ILE A 71 25.41 38.22 -12.14
CA ILE A 71 26.71 38.81 -11.77
C ILE A 71 27.88 38.31 -12.63
N ARG A 72 27.71 37.32 -13.52
CA ARG A 72 28.80 36.74 -14.34
C ARG A 72 28.75 37.04 -15.84
N LYS A 73 28.35 38.25 -16.24
CA LYS A 73 28.55 38.74 -17.62
C LYS A 73 29.63 39.83 -17.72
N LYS A 74 30.90 39.47 -17.51
CA LYS A 74 32.05 40.22 -18.05
C LYS A 74 33.27 39.32 -18.22
N THR A 75 33.26 38.45 -19.24
CA THR A 75 34.45 38.03 -20.02
C THR A 75 34.08 36.86 -20.94
N ALA A 76 33.52 37.17 -22.12
CA ALA A 76 33.60 36.32 -23.29
C ALA A 76 33.47 37.22 -24.52
N ALA A 77 34.45 37.16 -25.42
CA ALA A 77 34.56 37.99 -26.61
C ALA A 77 33.32 37.84 -27.51
N GLU A 78 32.66 38.95 -27.86
CA GLU A 78 31.54 38.99 -28.80
C GLU A 78 32.03 38.71 -30.23
N LYS A 79 31.43 37.71 -30.90
CA LYS A 79 31.47 37.58 -32.37
C LYS A 79 30.74 38.79 -33.00
N PRO A 80 31.15 39.29 -34.18
CA PRO A 80 30.48 40.42 -34.82
C PRO A 80 29.03 40.05 -35.17
N LYS A 81 28.08 40.90 -34.78
CA LYS A 81 26.64 40.73 -35.04
C LYS A 81 26.33 40.95 -36.52
N ALA A 82 25.36 40.20 -37.05
CA ALA A 82 24.84 40.40 -38.39
C ALA A 82 24.22 41.80 -38.54
N PHE A 83 24.25 42.38 -39.73
CA PHE A 83 23.76 43.74 -40.00
C PHE A 83 22.29 43.95 -39.59
N GLU A 84 21.48 42.90 -39.67
CA GLU A 84 20.07 42.84 -39.29
C GLU A 84 19.85 43.01 -37.77
N ASP A 85 20.84 42.67 -36.94
CA ASP A 85 20.79 42.79 -35.47
C ASP A 85 21.29 44.16 -34.97
N THR A 86 21.63 45.08 -35.87
CA THR A 86 22.12 46.40 -35.49
C THR A 86 20.97 47.35 -35.11
N LYS A 87 21.17 48.18 -34.08
CA LYS A 87 20.23 49.24 -33.68
C LYS A 87 19.89 50.22 -34.82
N LYS A 88 20.75 50.33 -35.84
CA LYS A 88 20.50 51.11 -37.06
C LYS A 88 19.41 50.47 -37.94
N PHE A 89 19.42 49.16 -38.10
CA PHE A 89 18.39 48.44 -38.88
C PHE A 89 17.02 48.53 -38.19
N GLN A 90 16.96 48.32 -36.86
CA GLN A 90 15.72 48.46 -36.09
C GLN A 90 15.15 49.89 -36.14
N LYS A 91 16.00 50.93 -36.04
CA LYS A 91 15.55 52.33 -36.22
C LYS A 91 15.01 52.60 -37.62
N SER A 92 15.58 51.97 -38.65
CA SER A 92 15.08 52.09 -40.04
C SER A 92 13.74 51.38 -40.23
N LEU A 93 13.53 50.24 -39.57
CA LEU A 93 12.28 49.47 -39.56
C LEU A 93 11.16 50.19 -38.79
N GLU A 94 11.47 50.80 -37.65
CA GLU A 94 10.52 51.64 -36.91
C GLU A 94 10.17 52.92 -37.68
N GLY A 95 11.14 53.55 -38.35
CA GLY A 95 10.91 54.70 -39.23
C GLY A 95 9.99 54.36 -40.40
N SER A 96 10.19 53.20 -41.02
CA SER A 96 9.33 52.73 -42.12
C SER A 96 7.91 52.37 -41.65
N LYS A 97 7.74 51.82 -40.44
CA LYS A 97 6.42 51.54 -39.85
C LYS A 97 5.66 52.81 -39.46
N ARG A 98 6.36 53.85 -38.97
CA ARG A 98 5.76 55.16 -38.71
C ARG A 98 5.31 55.85 -40.00
N ALA A 99 6.12 55.80 -41.05
CA ALA A 99 5.74 56.34 -42.36
C ALA A 99 4.49 55.66 -42.95
N ILE A 100 4.31 54.35 -42.76
CA ILE A 100 3.12 53.62 -43.19
C ILE A 100 1.87 53.99 -42.36
N ASN A 101 2.02 54.19 -41.06
CA ASN A 101 0.91 54.65 -40.19
C ASN A 101 0.52 56.11 -40.44
N ASP A 102 1.48 56.99 -40.73
CA ASP A 102 1.19 58.39 -41.07
C ASP A 102 0.51 58.49 -42.44
N LEU A 103 0.84 57.60 -43.38
CA LEU A 103 0.15 57.51 -44.68
C LEU A 103 -1.30 56.99 -44.55
N SER A 104 -1.56 56.05 -43.63
CA SER A 104 -2.91 55.52 -43.37
C SER A 104 -3.81 56.50 -42.61
N LEU A 105 -3.24 57.30 -41.69
CA LEU A 105 -3.91 58.42 -41.01
C LEU A 105 -4.22 59.59 -41.95
N ALA A 106 -3.33 59.88 -42.92
CA ALA A 106 -3.58 60.89 -43.95
C ALA A 106 -4.66 60.46 -44.95
N LEU A 107 -4.84 59.16 -45.19
CA LEU A 107 -5.90 58.60 -46.05
C LEU A 107 -7.27 58.54 -45.35
N THR A 108 -7.31 58.37 -44.03
CA THR A 108 -8.56 58.36 -43.25
C THR A 108 -9.11 59.77 -42.95
N ASN A 109 -8.23 60.77 -42.78
CA ASN A 109 -8.66 62.17 -42.61
C ASN A 109 -9.12 62.87 -43.89
N LYS A 110 -9.01 62.24 -45.06
CA LYS A 110 -9.64 62.72 -46.31
C LYS A 110 -11.09 62.23 -46.51
N ALA A 111 -11.60 61.36 -45.63
CA ALA A 111 -12.92 60.74 -45.77
C ALA A 111 -14.00 61.33 -44.83
N SER A 112 -13.68 62.30 -43.96
CA SER A 112 -14.60 62.84 -42.94
C SER A 112 -15.13 64.26 -43.19
N VAL A 113 -15.02 64.78 -44.43
CA VAL A 113 -15.73 66.00 -44.86
C VAL A 113 -16.93 65.62 -45.72
N ALA A 114 -17.98 65.09 -45.10
CA ALA A 114 -19.35 65.11 -45.63
C ALA A 114 -20.35 64.71 -44.53
N ALA A 115 -21.44 65.47 -44.45
CA ALA A 115 -22.66 65.26 -43.64
C ALA A 115 -22.64 65.74 -42.18
N SER A 116 -23.02 67.01 -42.03
CA SER A 116 -23.56 67.66 -40.82
C SER A 116 -25.10 67.64 -40.80
N THR A 117 -25.67 67.94 -39.62
CA THR A 117 -27.06 68.37 -39.25
C THR A 117 -28.04 67.24 -38.86
N SER A 118 -28.85 67.32 -37.80
CA SER A 118 -29.22 68.37 -36.82
C SER A 118 -30.00 67.79 -35.61
N ASP A 119 -30.08 68.58 -34.55
CA ASP A 119 -30.66 68.44 -33.19
C ASP A 119 -32.12 67.97 -33.04
N PHE A 120 -32.49 67.47 -31.83
CA PHE A 120 -33.62 67.97 -30.99
C PHE A 120 -33.68 67.28 -29.59
N GLU A 121 -34.05 68.06 -28.57
CA GLU A 121 -34.05 67.80 -27.11
C GLU A 121 -35.37 67.25 -26.48
N ASN A 122 -35.29 66.93 -25.17
CA ASN A 122 -36.31 66.96 -24.08
C ASN A 122 -37.33 65.79 -24.00
N VAL A 123 -37.74 65.22 -22.84
CA VAL A 123 -38.19 65.76 -21.52
C VAL A 123 -38.03 64.69 -20.39
N GLY A 124 -37.79 65.08 -19.11
CA GLY A 124 -37.76 64.22 -17.89
C GLY A 124 -39.15 64.00 -17.19
N PRO A 125 -39.28 63.91 -15.84
CA PRO A 125 -38.57 63.08 -14.83
C PRO A 125 -39.46 62.44 -13.69
N VAL A 126 -38.89 61.52 -12.88
CA VAL A 126 -39.01 61.31 -11.39
C VAL A 126 -40.35 60.94 -10.67
N ARG A 127 -40.33 59.87 -9.82
CA ARG A 127 -40.76 59.76 -8.37
C ARG A 127 -40.81 58.26 -7.91
N LYS A 128 -40.00 57.80 -6.94
CA LYS A 128 -40.14 57.74 -5.45
C LYS A 128 -41.34 56.94 -4.88
N GLY A 129 -41.07 55.96 -3.99
CA GLY A 129 -41.94 55.67 -2.82
C GLY A 129 -42.22 54.20 -2.43
N THR A 130 -41.36 53.63 -1.58
CA THR A 130 -41.63 52.89 -0.31
C THR A 130 -43.01 52.28 0.01
N GLN A 131 -43.10 50.98 0.37
CA GLN A 131 -43.38 50.46 1.74
C GLN A 131 -43.82 48.98 1.81
N MET A 132 -43.55 48.39 2.99
CA MET A 132 -43.78 47.01 3.47
C MET A 132 -45.21 46.72 3.97
N ARG A 133 -45.55 45.42 4.09
CA ARG A 133 -46.27 44.72 5.20
C ARG A 133 -46.38 43.22 4.81
N ALA A 134 -45.94 42.20 5.55
CA ALA A 134 -46.20 41.73 6.92
C ALA A 134 -47.65 41.27 7.19
N PHE A 135 -47.84 39.96 7.41
CA PHE A 135 -48.93 39.36 8.21
C PHE A 135 -48.49 38.05 8.92
N SER A 136 -48.39 38.17 10.24
CA SER A 136 -48.48 37.20 11.35
C SER A 136 -49.84 36.45 11.40
N ALA A 137 -50.20 35.46 12.24
CA ALA A 137 -49.60 34.48 13.18
C ALA A 137 -50.78 33.73 13.88
N LYS A 138 -50.59 32.48 14.34
CA LYS A 138 -51.06 31.83 15.63
C LYS A 138 -51.19 30.30 15.44
N LYS A 139 -50.63 29.35 16.21
CA LYS A 139 -50.42 29.09 17.66
C LYS A 139 -51.52 28.17 18.25
N ASN A 140 -51.15 26.97 18.72
CA ASN A 140 -51.47 26.48 20.08
C ASN A 140 -50.70 25.20 20.50
N LYS A 141 -50.45 25.12 21.81
CA LYS A 141 -49.69 24.13 22.62
C LYS A 141 -50.65 23.14 23.30
N ALA A 142 -50.15 21.95 23.68
CA ALA A 142 -50.30 21.40 25.05
C ALA A 142 -49.34 20.21 25.30
N LYS A 143 -48.91 20.06 26.56
CA LYS A 143 -48.01 19.04 27.17
C LYS A 143 -48.84 17.96 27.89
N ASN A 144 -48.29 16.74 28.09
CA ASN A 144 -48.10 16.12 29.41
C ASN A 144 -47.34 14.76 29.37
N THR A 145 -46.82 14.41 30.55
CA THR A 145 -45.70 13.52 30.96
C THR A 145 -46.10 12.01 31.17
N PRO A 146 -45.19 11.11 31.63
CA PRO A 146 -45.15 9.69 31.24
C PRO A 146 -45.92 8.77 32.20
N ASP A 147 -46.19 7.54 31.74
CA ASP A 147 -46.69 6.47 32.59
C ASP A 147 -45.95 5.13 32.36
N ASN A 148 -45.66 4.46 33.47
CA ASN A 148 -45.05 3.14 33.56
C ASN A 148 -46.14 2.09 33.46
N ASN A 149 -46.00 1.09 32.59
CA ASN A 149 -46.56 -0.23 32.90
C ASN A 149 -45.83 -1.39 32.23
N LYS A 150 -45.45 -2.36 33.07
CA LYS A 150 -44.91 -3.67 32.70
C LYS A 150 -46.01 -4.51 32.07
N GLN A 151 -45.76 -5.06 30.88
CA GLN A 151 -46.39 -6.31 30.44
C GLN A 151 -45.36 -7.22 29.79
N SER A 152 -45.21 -8.39 30.38
CA SER A 152 -44.47 -9.55 29.89
C SER A 152 -45.05 -10.03 28.55
N GLN A 153 -44.23 -10.08 27.50
CA GLN A 153 -44.58 -10.80 26.27
C GLN A 153 -43.63 -11.98 26.03
N LYS A 154 -44.30 -13.10 25.74
CA LYS A 154 -43.84 -14.46 25.49
C LYS A 154 -42.63 -14.54 24.54
N GLY A 155 -41.79 -15.54 24.78
CA GLY A 155 -40.64 -15.88 23.95
C GLY A 155 -41.00 -15.99 22.47
N LYS A 156 -40.18 -15.36 21.63
CA LYS A 156 -40.31 -15.41 20.17
C LYS A 156 -40.01 -16.84 19.68
N THR A 157 -40.98 -17.42 18.98
CA THR A 157 -40.83 -18.65 18.20
C THR A 157 -39.81 -18.43 17.08
N LYS A 158 -38.90 -19.39 16.89
CA LYS A 158 -37.91 -19.38 15.79
C LYS A 158 -38.63 -19.36 14.45
N ARG A 159 -38.20 -18.48 13.56
CA ARG A 159 -38.68 -18.41 12.17
C ARG A 159 -38.04 -19.54 11.39
N ILE A 160 -38.87 -20.38 10.77
CA ILE A 160 -38.46 -21.37 9.78
C ILE A 160 -38.48 -20.66 8.43
N TRP A 161 -37.33 -20.61 7.75
CA TRP A 161 -37.29 -20.38 6.31
C TRP A 161 -37.38 -21.77 5.70
N ASP A 162 -38.57 -22.11 5.20
CA ASP A 162 -38.79 -23.37 4.51
C ASP A 162 -38.33 -23.20 3.07
N ASP A 163 -37.45 -24.12 2.66
CA ASP A 163 -37.47 -24.80 1.36
C ASP A 163 -36.44 -25.94 1.46
N GLY A 164 -36.80 -26.99 2.22
CA GLY A 164 -36.05 -28.25 2.24
C GLY A 164 -36.06 -28.95 3.61
N THR A 165 -36.66 -30.13 3.67
CA THR A 165 -36.66 -31.01 4.85
C THR A 165 -35.25 -31.53 5.14
N ALA A 166 -34.49 -30.83 5.98
CA ALA A 166 -33.36 -31.43 6.67
C ALA A 166 -33.91 -32.48 7.66
N SER A 167 -33.49 -33.73 7.51
CA SER A 167 -33.89 -34.81 8.43
C SER A 167 -33.41 -34.48 9.85
N LYS A 168 -34.18 -34.92 10.85
CA LYS A 168 -33.88 -34.71 12.28
C LYS A 168 -32.47 -35.21 12.66
N GLU A 169 -32.04 -36.27 11.99
CA GLU A 169 -30.71 -36.88 12.12
C GLU A 169 -29.58 -35.96 11.67
N LEU A 170 -29.76 -35.21 10.57
CA LEU A 170 -28.78 -34.20 10.10
C LEU A 170 -28.70 -32.99 11.04
N ILE A 171 -29.79 -32.67 11.73
CA ILE A 171 -29.83 -31.57 12.70
C ILE A 171 -29.16 -31.99 14.01
N ASP A 172 -29.35 -33.24 14.43
CA ASP A 172 -28.72 -33.82 15.62
C ASP A 172 -27.20 -34.06 15.41
N ASP A 173 -26.77 -34.45 14.19
CA ASP A 173 -25.33 -34.54 13.83
C ASP A 173 -24.61 -33.19 13.85
N LEU A 174 -25.35 -32.08 13.74
CA LEU A 174 -24.82 -30.73 13.79
C LEU A 174 -24.92 -30.08 15.18
N ASP A 175 -25.49 -30.78 16.17
CA ASP A 175 -25.64 -30.27 17.54
C ASP A 175 -24.45 -30.65 18.44
N PHE A 176 -23.43 -29.78 18.44
CA PHE A 176 -22.26 -29.91 19.31
C PHE A 176 -22.45 -29.32 20.73
N SER A 177 -23.68 -28.94 21.11
CA SER A 177 -23.92 -28.22 22.37
C SER A 177 -23.94 -29.10 23.63
N THR A 178 -23.89 -30.43 23.49
CA THR A 178 -24.05 -31.38 24.62
C THR A 178 -22.79 -32.15 25.03
N GLN A 179 -21.69 -32.07 24.28
CA GLN A 179 -20.43 -32.73 24.68
C GLN A 179 -19.57 -31.84 25.57
N SER A 180 -20.03 -31.66 26.81
CA SER A 180 -19.19 -31.19 27.91
C SER A 180 -19.66 -31.79 29.24
N ALA A 181 -19.16 -32.98 29.58
CA ALA A 181 -19.09 -33.47 30.98
C ALA A 181 -18.15 -34.70 31.15
N LEU A 182 -16.87 -34.42 31.45
CA LEU A 182 -15.91 -35.15 32.33
C LEU A 182 -15.60 -36.67 32.14
N PRO A 183 -14.38 -37.13 32.53
CA PRO A 183 -13.71 -38.26 31.91
C PRO A 183 -14.02 -39.60 32.59
N LYS A 184 -14.20 -40.66 31.79
CA LYS A 184 -14.02 -42.04 32.25
C LYS A 184 -12.58 -42.48 32.01
N LYS A 185 -11.95 -43.00 33.07
CA LYS A 185 -10.61 -43.57 33.07
C LYS A 185 -10.53 -44.86 32.25
N GLU A 186 -9.44 -44.92 31.49
CA GLU A 186 -8.62 -46.08 31.08
C GLU A 186 -9.22 -47.13 30.13
N GLY A 187 -8.56 -47.27 28.97
CA GLY A 187 -8.60 -48.46 28.12
C GLY A 187 -8.57 -48.18 26.62
N SER A 188 -7.37 -48.18 26.04
CA SER A 188 -7.04 -48.39 24.62
C SER A 188 -7.63 -47.44 23.55
N GLY A 189 -6.74 -46.56 23.04
CA GLY A 189 -6.67 -46.21 21.61
C GLY A 189 -7.82 -45.39 21.02
N LEU A 190 -7.86 -44.08 21.26
CA LEU A 190 -8.42 -43.18 20.25
C LEU A 190 -7.40 -43.06 19.12
N SER A 191 -7.55 -43.88 18.09
CA SER A 191 -7.11 -43.52 16.75
C SER A 191 -7.91 -42.28 16.32
N GLN A 192 -7.41 -41.11 16.68
CA GLN A 192 -7.82 -39.85 16.06
C GLN A 192 -7.18 -39.82 14.66
N GLU A 193 -7.80 -40.54 13.73
CA GLU A 193 -7.59 -40.26 12.31
C GLU A 193 -7.85 -38.74 12.11
N PRO A 194 -6.88 -37.96 11.61
CA PRO A 194 -7.09 -36.56 11.33
C PRO A 194 -8.29 -36.42 10.39
N ASN A 195 -9.18 -35.45 10.64
CA ASN A 195 -10.26 -35.19 9.70
C ASN A 195 -9.64 -34.93 8.30
N PRO A 196 -9.97 -35.73 7.28
CA PRO A 196 -9.31 -35.69 5.97
C PRO A 196 -9.44 -34.32 5.28
N ASN A 197 -10.41 -33.50 5.68
CA ASN A 197 -10.65 -32.17 5.12
C ASN A 197 -9.74 -31.06 5.70
N LEU A 198 -8.75 -31.40 6.53
CA LEU A 198 -7.84 -30.42 7.16
C LEU A 198 -6.56 -30.15 6.35
N ILE A 199 -6.22 -31.06 5.43
CA ILE A 199 -5.08 -30.95 4.52
C ILE A 199 -5.62 -31.12 3.11
N ASP A 200 -5.39 -30.12 2.26
CA ASP A 200 -5.48 -30.30 0.82
C ASP A 200 -4.09 -30.67 0.29
N GLU A 201 -3.94 -31.92 -0.15
CA GLU A 201 -2.69 -32.47 -0.69
C GLU A 201 -2.24 -31.73 -1.96
N SER A 202 -3.19 -31.25 -2.77
CA SER A 202 -2.87 -30.48 -3.98
C SER A 202 -2.28 -29.10 -3.65
N SER A 203 -2.57 -28.61 -2.45
CA SER A 203 -2.08 -27.35 -1.90
C SER A 203 -0.83 -27.49 -1.05
N MET A 204 -0.20 -28.66 -0.99
CA MET A 204 1.05 -28.84 -0.26
C MET A 204 2.21 -28.12 -0.93
N GLY A 205 3.13 -27.64 -0.10
CA GLY A 205 4.41 -27.08 -0.53
C GLY A 205 5.43 -28.14 -0.92
N LEU A 206 6.62 -27.69 -1.30
CA LEU A 206 7.72 -28.54 -1.73
C LEU A 206 8.75 -28.70 -0.62
N ARG A 207 9.37 -29.88 -0.54
CA ARG A 207 10.53 -30.12 0.33
C ARG A 207 11.81 -29.99 -0.48
N LEU A 208 12.65 -29.04 -0.10
CA LEU A 208 13.95 -28.79 -0.72
C LEU A 208 14.93 -29.93 -0.42
N LYS A 209 16.02 -30.01 -1.20
CA LYS A 209 17.10 -31.00 -1.00
C LYS A 209 17.76 -30.92 0.37
N ASN A 210 17.75 -29.74 0.98
CA ASN A 210 18.27 -29.51 2.34
C ASN A 210 17.28 -29.94 3.45
N GLY A 211 16.14 -30.54 3.10
CA GLY A 211 15.10 -30.99 4.03
C GLY A 211 14.11 -29.93 4.49
N THR A 212 14.32 -28.66 4.12
CA THR A 212 13.43 -27.52 4.44
C THR A 212 12.12 -27.63 3.67
N TYR A 213 11.00 -27.41 4.34
CA TYR A 213 9.68 -27.35 3.72
C TYR A 213 9.33 -25.90 3.34
N THR A 214 9.20 -25.66 2.05
CA THR A 214 8.80 -24.38 1.46
C THR A 214 7.34 -24.42 1.05
N LEU A 215 6.60 -23.36 1.36
CA LEU A 215 5.22 -23.20 0.91
C LEU A 215 5.16 -23.16 -0.62
N ALA A 216 4.04 -23.60 -1.18
CA ALA A 216 3.77 -23.39 -2.59
C ALA A 216 3.76 -21.89 -2.92
N GLU A 217 4.26 -21.55 -4.10
CA GLU A 217 4.15 -20.19 -4.62
C GLU A 217 2.70 -19.91 -5.03
N LEU A 218 2.30 -18.65 -4.97
CA LEU A 218 1.06 -18.20 -5.61
C LEU A 218 1.21 -18.24 -7.14
N SER A 219 1.11 -19.45 -7.72
CA SER A 219 0.99 -19.65 -9.16
C SER A 219 -0.48 -19.78 -9.53
N GLN A 220 -0.95 -18.94 -10.45
CA GLN A 220 -2.27 -19.15 -11.04
C GLN A 220 -2.21 -20.42 -11.90
N ASN A 221 -3.11 -21.37 -11.60
CA ASN A 221 -3.47 -22.41 -12.55
C ASN A 221 -4.13 -21.73 -13.76
N HIS A 222 -3.36 -21.48 -14.80
CA HIS A 222 -3.89 -21.34 -16.15
C HIS A 222 -3.17 -22.36 -17.04
N PRO A 223 -3.90 -23.23 -17.75
CA PRO A 223 -3.32 -23.96 -18.87
C PRO A 223 -2.97 -22.94 -19.96
N ASP A 224 -1.82 -23.15 -20.60
CA ASP A 224 -1.39 -22.54 -21.85
C ASP A 224 -1.15 -21.02 -21.87
N PHE A 225 0.01 -20.61 -21.36
CA PHE A 225 0.76 -19.55 -22.03
C PHE A 225 1.83 -20.20 -22.90
N ASN A 226 1.42 -20.65 -24.09
CA ASN A 226 2.38 -20.86 -25.17
C ASN A 226 3.08 -19.52 -25.38
N THR A 227 4.36 -19.46 -25.04
CA THR A 227 5.29 -18.46 -25.56
C THR A 227 5.34 -18.63 -27.07
N ALA A 228 4.38 -18.01 -27.76
CA ALA A 228 4.48 -17.76 -29.18
C ALA A 228 5.57 -16.71 -29.37
N THR A 229 6.79 -17.19 -29.56
CA THR A 229 7.82 -16.45 -30.29
C THR A 229 7.18 -15.89 -31.56
N PRO A 230 7.24 -14.58 -31.83
CA PRO A 230 6.76 -14.07 -33.10
C PRO A 230 7.66 -14.66 -34.19
N LYS A 231 7.10 -15.53 -35.03
CA LYS A 231 7.74 -15.95 -36.28
C LYS A 231 7.80 -14.72 -37.20
N PRO A 232 8.88 -14.57 -37.99
CA PRO A 232 8.96 -13.51 -38.98
C PRO A 232 8.02 -13.86 -40.13
N ASP A 233 6.98 -13.06 -40.34
CA ASP A 233 6.10 -13.24 -41.49
C ASP A 233 6.79 -12.74 -42.78
N ASP A 234 6.56 -13.54 -43.81
CA ASP A 234 7.18 -13.51 -45.12
C ASP A 234 7.09 -12.18 -45.86
N SER A 235 8.17 -11.94 -46.60
CA SER A 235 8.31 -10.96 -47.66
C SER A 235 7.15 -10.98 -48.65
N SER A 236 6.35 -9.92 -48.67
CA SER A 236 5.57 -9.53 -49.85
C SER A 236 6.25 -8.34 -50.52
N SER A 237 6.82 -8.61 -51.69
CA SER A 237 7.42 -7.63 -52.59
C SER A 237 6.34 -6.72 -53.17
N LEU A 238 6.28 -5.47 -52.71
CA LEU A 238 5.54 -4.39 -53.36
C LEU A 238 6.54 -3.38 -53.93
N SER A 239 6.69 -3.42 -55.26
CA SER A 239 7.42 -2.43 -56.03
C SER A 239 6.62 -1.13 -56.11
N ILE A 240 7.08 -0.10 -55.41
CA ILE A 240 6.67 1.28 -55.65
C ILE A 240 7.91 2.10 -55.99
N THR A 241 8.22 2.11 -57.28
CA THR A 241 9.18 3.04 -57.88
C THR A 241 8.46 4.37 -58.11
N GLY A 242 8.85 5.44 -57.40
CA GLY A 242 8.50 6.80 -57.81
C GLY A 242 8.22 7.79 -56.68
N ARG A 243 9.22 8.66 -56.41
CA ARG A 243 9.14 9.92 -55.66
C ARG A 243 8.92 9.84 -54.14
N VAL A 244 10.03 9.58 -53.43
CA VAL A 244 10.19 9.93 -52.01
C VAL A 244 11.46 10.76 -51.85
N GLY A 245 11.32 12.07 -51.80
CA GLY A 245 12.44 13.01 -51.67
C GLY A 245 11.97 14.35 -51.15
N SER A 246 11.54 14.39 -49.88
CA SER A 246 11.56 15.56 -48.98
C SER A 246 10.74 15.38 -47.69
N PHE A 247 9.98 14.28 -47.52
CA PHE A 247 9.13 14.07 -46.34
C PHE A 247 9.78 13.26 -45.19
N PHE A 248 11.00 12.74 -45.36
CA PHE A 248 11.65 11.85 -44.39
C PHE A 248 12.73 12.51 -43.50
N LYS A 249 12.75 13.83 -43.38
CA LYS A 249 13.73 14.55 -42.53
C LYS A 249 13.20 15.00 -41.16
N ASN A 250 11.90 14.81 -40.89
CA ASN A 250 11.28 15.17 -39.60
C ASN A 250 10.78 13.97 -38.78
N LEU A 251 11.00 12.73 -39.25
CA LEU A 251 10.49 11.51 -38.58
C LEU A 251 11.50 10.86 -37.62
N THR A 252 12.68 11.45 -37.45
CA THR A 252 13.76 10.94 -36.58
C THR A 252 13.95 11.75 -35.29
N SER A 253 13.19 12.82 -35.09
CA SER A 253 13.17 13.54 -33.82
C SER A 253 12.06 12.95 -32.95
N GLY A 254 12.43 12.14 -31.96
CA GLY A 254 11.47 11.57 -31.02
C GLY A 254 10.59 12.65 -30.38
N LEU A 255 9.31 12.34 -30.18
CA LEU A 255 8.37 13.24 -29.52
C LEU A 255 8.74 13.32 -28.04
N VAL A 256 8.84 14.54 -27.51
CA VAL A 256 9.01 14.77 -26.07
C VAL A 256 7.63 14.77 -25.44
N LEU A 257 7.42 13.90 -24.46
CA LEU A 257 6.13 13.75 -23.81
C LEU A 257 5.85 14.95 -22.89
N THR A 258 4.70 15.59 -23.10
CA THR A 258 4.20 16.65 -22.23
C THR A 258 3.19 16.10 -21.22
N GLU A 259 2.96 16.84 -20.14
CA GLU A 259 1.97 16.47 -19.12
C GLU A 259 0.58 16.26 -19.70
N LYS A 260 0.18 17.07 -20.68
CA LYS A 260 -1.14 16.99 -21.34
C LYS A 260 -1.32 15.68 -22.11
N ASP A 261 -0.25 15.18 -22.72
CA ASP A 261 -0.28 13.93 -23.49
C ASP A 261 -0.43 12.70 -22.57
N LEU A 262 0.14 12.80 -21.36
CA LEU A 262 0.17 11.72 -20.37
C LEU A 262 -1.02 11.72 -19.41
N ALA A 263 -1.69 12.85 -19.20
CA ALA A 263 -2.77 12.99 -18.24
C ALA A 263 -3.91 11.98 -18.45
N ILE A 264 -4.39 11.82 -19.68
CA ILE A 264 -5.51 10.90 -19.99
C ILE A 264 -5.09 9.43 -19.80
N PRO A 265 -3.97 8.94 -20.39
CA PRO A 265 -3.49 7.58 -20.15
C PRO A 265 -3.26 7.25 -18.67
N ILE A 266 -2.65 8.17 -17.91
CA ILE A 266 -2.35 7.96 -16.49
C ILE A 266 -3.64 7.91 -15.66
N SER A 267 -4.63 8.76 -15.95
CA SER A 267 -5.94 8.69 -15.28
C SER A 267 -6.62 7.33 -15.49
N LYS A 268 -6.58 6.79 -16.71
CA LYS A 268 -7.14 5.46 -17.01
C LYS A 268 -6.46 4.34 -16.23
N ILE A 269 -5.14 4.39 -16.10
CA ILE A 269 -4.40 3.40 -15.31
C ILE A 269 -4.71 3.57 -13.82
N SER A 270 -4.85 4.80 -13.33
CA SER A 270 -5.29 5.06 -11.97
C SER A 270 -6.66 4.44 -11.69
N GLU A 271 -7.63 4.62 -12.59
CA GLU A 271 -8.97 4.02 -12.50
C GLU A 271 -8.91 2.48 -12.55
N HIS A 272 -8.03 1.92 -13.38
CA HIS A 272 -7.79 0.49 -13.45
C HIS A 272 -7.21 -0.07 -12.14
N LEU A 273 -6.22 0.59 -11.54
CA LEU A 273 -5.70 0.17 -10.23
C LEU A 273 -6.81 0.19 -9.16
N VAL A 274 -7.67 1.20 -9.18
CA VAL A 274 -8.84 1.27 -8.27
C VAL A 274 -9.81 0.12 -8.53
N SER A 275 -10.07 -0.24 -9.79
CA SER A 275 -10.97 -1.36 -10.11
C SER A 275 -10.40 -2.71 -9.64
N LYS A 276 -9.07 -2.85 -9.61
CA LYS A 276 -8.35 -3.99 -9.00
C LYS A 276 -8.23 -3.91 -7.48
N ASN A 277 -9.03 -3.07 -6.81
CA ASN A 277 -9.09 -2.90 -5.35
C ASN A 277 -7.86 -2.25 -4.71
N VAL A 278 -7.13 -1.40 -5.44
CA VAL A 278 -6.14 -0.48 -4.84
C VAL A 278 -6.88 0.72 -4.23
N ALA A 279 -6.46 1.16 -3.05
CA ALA A 279 -7.06 2.35 -2.43
C ALA A 279 -6.89 3.59 -3.33
N ALA A 280 -7.96 4.38 -3.48
CA ALA A 280 -8.02 5.46 -4.48
C ALA A 280 -6.91 6.51 -4.32
N GLU A 281 -6.60 6.87 -3.07
CA GLU A 281 -5.50 7.80 -2.77
C GLU A 281 -4.13 7.21 -3.16
N ILE A 282 -3.94 5.90 -2.93
CA ILE A 282 -2.69 5.22 -3.26
C ILE A 282 -2.53 5.06 -4.77
N ALA A 283 -3.60 4.66 -5.48
CA ALA A 283 -3.61 4.57 -6.93
C ALA A 283 -3.25 5.92 -7.57
N LYS A 284 -3.81 7.02 -7.05
CA LYS A 284 -3.47 8.37 -7.50
C LYS A 284 -2.01 8.71 -7.22
N ASN A 285 -1.51 8.46 -6.01
CA ASN A 285 -0.12 8.76 -5.65
C ASN A 285 0.90 8.00 -6.51
N ILE A 286 0.59 6.74 -6.84
CA ILE A 286 1.42 5.91 -7.73
C ILE A 286 1.39 6.47 -9.16
N SER A 287 0.20 6.76 -9.68
CA SER A 287 -0.01 7.35 -11.00
C SER A 287 0.68 8.71 -11.16
N ASP A 288 0.58 9.59 -10.16
CA ASP A 288 1.23 10.91 -10.15
C ASP A 288 2.76 10.76 -10.10
N SER A 289 3.28 9.74 -9.42
CA SER A 289 4.72 9.44 -9.39
C SER A 289 5.24 8.99 -10.76
N VAL A 290 4.48 8.13 -11.45
CA VAL A 290 4.82 7.68 -12.81
C VAL A 290 4.71 8.83 -13.81
N LEU A 291 3.68 9.68 -13.70
CA LEU A 291 3.55 10.88 -14.53
C LEU A 291 4.80 11.77 -14.44
N LYS A 292 5.28 12.04 -13.22
CA LYS A 292 6.49 12.83 -12.99
C LYS A 292 7.75 12.19 -13.57
N GLU A 293 7.88 10.86 -13.53
CA GLU A 293 9.01 10.13 -14.13
C GLU A 293 9.01 10.21 -15.67
N LEU A 294 7.83 10.29 -16.30
CA LEU A 294 7.67 10.22 -17.75
C LEU A 294 7.65 11.59 -18.46
N ILE A 295 7.45 12.69 -17.73
CA ILE A 295 7.52 14.04 -18.32
C ILE A 295 8.93 14.29 -18.88
N GLY A 296 9.01 14.73 -20.13
CA GLY A 296 10.28 14.99 -20.80
C GLY A 296 10.95 13.75 -21.41
N ALA A 297 10.40 12.55 -21.21
CA ALA A 297 10.87 11.34 -21.87
C ALA A 297 10.62 11.40 -23.38
N ARG A 298 11.56 10.86 -24.17
CA ARG A 298 11.47 10.82 -25.63
C ARG A 298 10.91 9.49 -26.09
N ILE A 299 9.89 9.52 -26.92
CA ILE A 299 9.33 8.34 -27.56
C ILE A 299 9.73 8.29 -29.04
N GLY A 300 10.07 7.08 -29.53
CA GLY A 300 10.32 6.87 -30.96
C GLY A 300 9.04 7.12 -31.77
N GLY A 301 9.14 7.68 -32.98
CA GLY A 301 7.98 8.12 -33.76
C GLY A 301 6.94 7.03 -34.10
N LEU A 302 7.28 5.75 -33.94
CA LEU A 302 6.40 4.59 -34.17
C LEU A 302 5.95 3.87 -32.88
N GLN A 303 6.43 4.31 -31.71
CA GLN A 303 6.09 3.68 -30.43
C GLN A 303 4.80 4.28 -29.83
N LYS A 304 3.99 3.44 -29.20
CA LYS A 304 2.77 3.87 -28.50
C LYS A 304 3.14 4.46 -27.13
N ILE A 305 2.45 5.49 -26.67
CA ILE A 305 2.67 6.06 -25.32
C ILE A 305 2.52 4.96 -24.24
N SER A 306 1.59 4.02 -24.43
CA SER A 306 1.41 2.87 -23.53
C SER A 306 2.67 2.02 -23.37
N SER A 307 3.50 1.84 -24.41
CA SER A 307 4.71 1.03 -24.30
C SER A 307 5.78 1.65 -23.41
N LEU A 308 5.63 2.93 -23.04
CA LEU A 308 6.47 3.59 -22.03
C LEU A 308 5.83 3.56 -20.64
N ILE A 309 4.50 3.72 -20.56
CA ILE A 309 3.80 3.79 -19.28
C ILE A 309 3.75 2.43 -18.58
N TYR A 310 3.42 1.34 -19.29
CA TYR A 310 3.29 0.01 -18.67
C TYR A 310 4.61 -0.43 -17.98
N PRO A 311 5.79 -0.37 -18.63
CA PRO A 311 7.05 -0.72 -17.96
C PRO A 311 7.40 0.20 -16.79
N ALA A 312 7.09 1.50 -16.88
CA ALA A 312 7.33 2.44 -15.78
C ALA A 312 6.42 2.16 -14.58
N MET A 313 5.16 1.79 -14.85
CA MET A 313 4.20 1.37 -13.84
C MET A 313 4.62 0.04 -13.20
N GLU A 314 4.96 -0.97 -14.00
CA GLU A 314 5.45 -2.27 -13.55
C GLU A 314 6.67 -2.13 -12.64
N LYS A 315 7.65 -1.32 -13.05
CA LYS A 315 8.83 -0.99 -12.25
C LYS A 315 8.44 -0.33 -10.92
N THR A 316 7.50 0.60 -10.93
CA THR A 316 7.03 1.30 -9.73
C THR A 316 6.31 0.35 -8.77
N LEU A 317 5.37 -0.46 -9.27
CA LEU A 317 4.63 -1.44 -8.49
C LEU A 317 5.57 -2.50 -7.90
N THR A 318 6.50 -3.02 -8.70
CA THR A 318 7.51 -3.98 -8.25
C THR A 318 8.35 -3.39 -7.14
N ARG A 319 8.80 -2.13 -7.27
CA ARG A 319 9.57 -1.44 -6.23
C ARG A 319 8.80 -1.31 -4.92
N ILE A 320 7.50 -1.00 -4.96
CA ILE A 320 6.65 -0.86 -3.77
C ILE A 320 6.41 -2.22 -3.09
N LEU A 321 6.13 -3.25 -3.89
CA LEU A 321 5.83 -4.61 -3.38
C LEU A 321 7.09 -5.38 -2.96
N THR A 322 8.28 -4.96 -3.41
CA THR A 322 9.54 -5.59 -3.04
C THR A 322 9.92 -5.20 -1.60
N PRO A 323 10.08 -6.18 -0.69
CA PRO A 323 10.52 -5.94 0.68
C PRO A 323 11.85 -5.19 0.74
N SER A 324 11.95 -4.21 1.63
CA SER A 324 13.23 -3.65 2.08
C SER A 324 13.88 -4.46 3.22
N THR A 325 13.16 -5.46 3.75
CA THR A 325 13.54 -6.28 4.90
C THR A 325 13.50 -7.76 4.55
N SER A 326 14.28 -8.57 5.27
CA SER A 326 14.29 -10.03 5.07
C SER A 326 12.88 -10.61 5.30
N THR A 327 12.45 -11.45 4.38
CA THR A 327 11.20 -12.22 4.48
C THR A 327 11.43 -13.65 4.97
N ASP A 328 12.69 -14.06 5.18
CA ASP A 328 13.04 -15.41 5.60
C ASP A 328 12.90 -15.60 7.11
N VAL A 329 11.67 -15.91 7.52
CA VAL A 329 11.31 -16.19 8.91
C VAL A 329 12.06 -17.40 9.47
N LEU A 330 12.38 -18.42 8.65
CA LEU A 330 13.07 -19.63 9.12
C LEU A 330 14.52 -19.32 9.52
N THR A 331 15.21 -18.51 8.73
CA THR A 331 16.57 -18.07 9.03
C THR A 331 16.59 -17.22 10.31
N GLU A 332 15.61 -16.32 10.49
CA GLU A 332 15.49 -15.54 11.71
C GLU A 332 15.27 -16.41 12.96
N ILE A 333 14.37 -17.41 12.87
CA ILE A 333 14.13 -18.37 13.97
C ILE A 333 15.41 -19.11 14.33
N ASN A 334 16.12 -19.65 13.33
CA ASN A 334 17.37 -20.38 13.55
C ASN A 334 18.44 -19.48 14.17
N HIS A 335 18.53 -18.22 13.74
CA HIS A 335 19.47 -17.27 14.32
C HIS A 335 19.17 -17.02 15.81
N ILE A 336 17.92 -16.75 16.19
CA ILE A 336 17.55 -16.51 17.59
C ILE A 336 17.77 -17.78 18.44
N LYS A 337 17.36 -18.94 17.93
CA LYS A 337 17.56 -20.22 18.61
C LYS A 337 19.04 -20.52 18.88
N THR A 338 19.92 -20.27 17.91
CA THR A 338 21.36 -20.58 18.03
C THR A 338 22.15 -19.52 18.79
N SER A 339 21.83 -18.23 18.63
CA SER A 339 22.60 -17.12 19.21
C SER A 339 22.14 -16.72 20.60
N GLN A 340 20.84 -16.77 20.88
CA GLN A 340 20.24 -16.28 22.13
C GLN A 340 19.65 -17.42 22.98
N ASN A 341 19.54 -18.63 22.42
CA ASN A 341 19.01 -19.81 23.11
C ASN A 341 17.66 -19.57 23.82
N ARG A 342 16.78 -18.82 23.17
CA ARG A 342 15.42 -18.52 23.63
C ARG A 342 14.41 -18.78 22.51
N PRO A 343 13.10 -18.94 22.83
CA PRO A 343 12.09 -19.09 21.79
C PRO A 343 11.94 -17.83 20.93
N TYR A 344 11.62 -18.03 19.65
CA TYR A 344 11.23 -16.97 18.72
C TYR A 344 9.73 -16.68 18.87
N SER A 345 9.36 -15.43 19.10
CA SER A 345 8.01 -15.02 19.45
C SER A 345 7.33 -14.22 18.33
N ILE A 346 6.15 -14.67 17.90
CA ILE A 346 5.36 -14.06 16.83
C ILE A 346 3.99 -13.70 17.36
N VAL A 347 3.60 -12.42 17.28
CA VAL A 347 2.26 -11.98 17.65
C VAL A 347 1.42 -11.68 16.41
N PHE A 348 0.19 -12.19 16.40
CA PHE A 348 -0.76 -11.98 15.31
C PHE A 348 -1.76 -10.92 15.72
N VAL A 349 -1.81 -9.80 15.00
CA VAL A 349 -2.68 -8.66 15.29
C VAL A 349 -3.56 -8.32 14.08
N GLY A 350 -4.67 -7.63 14.29
CA GLY A 350 -5.58 -7.25 13.21
C GLY A 350 -7.02 -7.08 13.69
N VAL A 351 -7.89 -6.67 12.77
CA VAL A 351 -9.31 -6.41 13.07
C VAL A 351 -10.12 -7.70 13.29
N ASN A 352 -11.41 -7.56 13.53
CA ASN A 352 -12.32 -8.69 13.76
C ASN A 352 -12.53 -9.48 12.46
N GLY A 353 -12.61 -10.81 12.53
CA GLY A 353 -13.06 -11.64 11.39
C GLY A 353 -12.08 -11.79 10.22
N VAL A 354 -10.86 -11.25 10.29
CA VAL A 354 -9.81 -11.39 9.26
C VAL A 354 -9.05 -12.73 9.29
N GLY A 355 -9.45 -13.67 10.14
CA GLY A 355 -8.83 -15.01 10.18
C GLY A 355 -7.47 -15.09 10.89
N LYS A 356 -7.25 -14.33 11.98
CA LYS A 356 -6.03 -14.40 12.81
C LYS A 356 -5.72 -15.81 13.31
N SER A 357 -6.63 -16.42 14.08
CA SER A 357 -6.46 -17.76 14.66
C SER A 357 -6.26 -18.85 13.59
N THR A 358 -6.98 -18.74 12.46
CA THR A 358 -6.86 -19.67 11.34
C THR A 358 -5.49 -19.56 10.67
N ASN A 359 -5.05 -18.36 10.30
CA ASN A 359 -3.74 -18.16 9.66
C ASN A 359 -2.58 -18.45 10.62
N LEU A 360 -2.73 -18.18 11.92
CA LEU A 360 -1.78 -18.62 12.94
C LEU A 360 -1.63 -20.15 12.91
N SER A 361 -2.74 -20.88 12.81
CA SER A 361 -2.72 -22.35 12.75
C SER A 361 -2.07 -22.86 11.46
N LYS A 362 -2.26 -22.17 10.32
CA LYS A 362 -1.54 -22.47 9.06
C LYS A 362 -0.04 -22.24 9.18
N VAL A 363 0.36 -21.10 9.77
CA VAL A 363 1.78 -20.81 10.05
C VAL A 363 2.36 -21.86 11.00
N CYS A 364 1.60 -22.27 12.02
CA CYS A 364 2.00 -23.36 12.91
C CYS A 364 2.23 -24.67 12.15
N PHE A 365 1.31 -25.05 11.27
CA PHE A 365 1.48 -26.23 10.42
C PHE A 365 2.78 -26.16 9.59
N TRP A 366 3.04 -25.03 8.93
CA TRP A 366 4.26 -24.81 8.16
C TRP A 366 5.54 -24.92 9.02
N LEU A 367 5.52 -24.41 10.25
CA LEU A 367 6.64 -24.53 11.19
C LEU A 367 6.84 -25.98 11.66
N LEU A 368 5.76 -26.73 11.90
CA LEU A 368 5.81 -28.14 12.27
C LEU A 368 6.39 -29.00 11.14
N GLN A 369 6.06 -28.71 9.88
CA GLN A 369 6.67 -29.38 8.71
C GLN A 369 8.19 -29.13 8.61
N ASN A 370 8.66 -28.02 9.18
CA ASN A 370 10.08 -27.69 9.33
C ASN A 370 10.70 -28.24 10.63
N ASN A 371 10.00 -29.13 11.35
CA ASN A 371 10.43 -29.80 12.58
C ASN A 371 10.68 -28.89 13.79
N TYR A 372 9.99 -27.75 13.88
CA TYR A 372 10.05 -26.90 15.08
C TYR A 372 9.08 -27.37 16.17
N ARG A 373 9.45 -27.10 17.42
CA ARG A 373 8.60 -27.22 18.60
C ARG A 373 7.86 -25.90 18.83
N VAL A 374 6.52 -25.90 18.73
CA VAL A 374 5.72 -24.67 18.74
C VAL A 374 4.78 -24.63 19.95
N LEU A 375 4.75 -23.51 20.67
CA LEU A 375 3.76 -23.23 21.69
C LEU A 375 2.78 -22.16 21.18
N ILE A 376 1.48 -22.44 21.19
CA ILE A 376 0.45 -21.46 20.87
C ILE A 376 -0.05 -20.82 22.17
N ALA A 377 0.09 -19.50 22.31
CA ALA A 377 -0.41 -18.74 23.43
C ALA A 377 -1.80 -18.16 23.12
N ALA A 378 -2.84 -18.66 23.80
CA ALA A 378 -4.21 -18.22 23.64
C ALA A 378 -4.47 -16.90 24.41
N CYS A 379 -4.20 -15.76 23.76
CA CYS A 379 -4.37 -14.43 24.36
C CYS A 379 -5.65 -13.71 23.88
N ASP A 380 -6.50 -14.34 23.06
CA ASP A 380 -7.89 -13.89 22.84
C ASP A 380 -8.77 -14.31 24.02
N THR A 381 -8.73 -13.49 25.09
CA THR A 381 -9.50 -13.72 26.33
C THR A 381 -10.87 -13.03 26.34
N PHE A 382 -11.24 -12.37 25.24
CA PHE A 382 -12.44 -11.54 25.13
C PHE A 382 -13.56 -12.24 24.36
N ARG A 383 -13.23 -12.91 23.24
CA ARG A 383 -14.23 -13.55 22.39
C ARG A 383 -14.58 -14.94 22.92
N SER A 384 -15.87 -15.20 23.16
CA SER A 384 -16.36 -16.53 23.54
C SER A 384 -15.99 -17.58 22.49
N GLY A 385 -15.49 -18.73 22.95
CA GLY A 385 -15.10 -19.85 22.09
C GLY A 385 -13.72 -19.69 21.42
N ALA A 386 -12.99 -18.60 21.65
CA ALA A 386 -11.68 -18.38 21.04
C ALA A 386 -10.63 -19.39 21.55
N VAL A 387 -10.67 -19.71 22.83
CA VAL A 387 -9.76 -20.69 23.44
C VAL A 387 -10.09 -22.10 22.93
N GLU A 388 -11.38 -22.46 22.90
CA GLU A 388 -11.84 -23.74 22.34
C GLU A 388 -11.45 -23.90 20.87
N GLN A 389 -11.59 -22.83 20.07
CA GLN A 389 -11.18 -22.84 18.67
C GLN A 389 -9.69 -23.18 18.52
N LEU A 390 -8.82 -22.54 19.30
CA LEU A 390 -7.39 -22.83 19.28
C LEU A 390 -7.09 -24.25 19.79
N ARG A 391 -7.82 -24.72 20.79
CA ARG A 391 -7.67 -26.10 21.31
C ARG A 391 -7.97 -27.15 20.23
N VAL A 392 -9.01 -26.93 19.43
CA VAL A 392 -9.31 -27.79 18.27
C VAL A 392 -8.18 -27.75 17.25
N HIS A 393 -7.66 -26.56 16.92
CA HIS A 393 -6.53 -26.44 16.01
C HIS A 393 -5.29 -27.18 16.52
N VAL A 394 -4.95 -27.03 17.80
CA VAL A 394 -3.79 -27.68 18.42
C VAL A 394 -3.92 -29.20 18.41
N ASN A 395 -5.11 -29.73 18.74
CA ASN A 395 -5.36 -31.17 18.69
C ASN A 395 -5.17 -31.72 17.26
N ASN A 396 -5.75 -31.03 16.27
CA ASN A 396 -5.62 -31.39 14.86
C ASN A 396 -4.16 -31.33 14.39
N LEU A 397 -3.45 -30.24 14.72
CA LEU A 397 -2.05 -30.06 14.34
C LEU A 397 -1.14 -31.08 15.02
N ARG A 398 -1.43 -31.48 16.25
CA ARG A 398 -0.69 -32.53 16.97
C ARG A 398 -0.83 -33.88 16.26
N ALA A 399 -2.02 -34.23 15.78
CA ALA A 399 -2.24 -35.43 14.98
C ALA A 399 -1.49 -35.42 13.63
N LEU A 400 -1.28 -34.23 13.06
CA LEU A 400 -0.59 -34.02 11.77
C LEU A 400 0.92 -33.76 11.91
N SER A 401 1.45 -33.68 13.13
CA SER A 401 2.84 -33.30 13.39
C SER A 401 3.81 -34.43 13.06
N PRO A 402 4.94 -34.15 12.38
CA PRO A 402 6.02 -35.12 12.23
C PRO A 402 6.55 -35.58 13.60
N LYS A 403 7.09 -36.80 13.71
CA LYS A 403 7.60 -37.38 14.97
C LYS A 403 8.59 -36.50 15.77
N LYS A 404 9.28 -35.57 15.10
CA LYS A 404 10.29 -34.67 15.70
C LYS A 404 9.74 -33.28 16.05
N ALA A 405 8.50 -32.98 15.69
CA ALA A 405 7.83 -31.72 15.97
C ALA A 405 6.75 -31.94 17.05
N ASN A 406 6.46 -30.90 17.83
CA ASN A 406 5.33 -30.91 18.74
C ASN A 406 4.65 -29.55 18.76
N VAL A 407 3.34 -29.56 19.05
CA VAL A 407 2.55 -28.38 19.27
C VAL A 407 1.74 -28.52 20.55
N ASP A 408 1.76 -27.47 21.35
CA ASP A 408 1.03 -27.37 22.61
C ASP A 408 0.37 -25.99 22.74
N ILE A 409 -0.61 -25.88 23.63
CA ILE A 409 -1.35 -24.65 23.90
C ILE A 409 -1.10 -24.16 25.32
N PHE A 410 -0.89 -22.85 25.45
CA PHE A 410 -0.83 -22.15 26.73
C PHE A 410 -2.06 -21.27 26.88
N GLU A 411 -2.85 -21.52 27.92
CA GLU A 411 -4.10 -20.82 28.21
C GLU A 411 -4.30 -20.55 29.72
N ARG A 412 -5.08 -19.51 30.03
CA ARG A 412 -5.49 -19.14 31.39
C ARG A 412 -7.00 -18.89 31.52
N GLY A 413 -7.77 -19.36 30.54
CA GLY A 413 -9.21 -19.08 30.43
C GLY A 413 -9.53 -17.63 30.05
N TYR A 414 -10.80 -17.27 30.19
CA TYR A 414 -11.35 -15.97 29.77
C TYR A 414 -11.18 -14.86 30.83
N GLY A 415 -11.22 -13.60 30.38
CA GLY A 415 -11.22 -12.42 31.26
C GLY A 415 -9.87 -12.10 31.94
N LYS A 416 -8.80 -12.78 31.55
CA LYS A 416 -7.43 -12.55 32.05
C LYS A 416 -6.68 -11.55 31.15
N ASP A 417 -5.66 -10.89 31.72
CA ASP A 417 -4.83 -9.92 30.99
C ASP A 417 -3.98 -10.63 29.92
N SER A 418 -4.30 -10.36 28.65
CA SER A 418 -3.59 -10.91 27.49
C SER A 418 -2.07 -10.66 27.52
N ALA A 419 -1.62 -9.52 28.06
CA ALA A 419 -0.20 -9.20 28.14
C ALA A 419 0.54 -10.11 29.13
N ALA A 420 -0.11 -10.46 30.25
CA ALA A 420 0.43 -11.36 31.26
C ALA A 420 0.47 -12.81 30.76
N ILE A 421 -0.58 -13.28 30.06
CA ILE A 421 -0.62 -14.62 29.48
C ILE A 421 0.50 -14.81 28.46
N ALA A 422 0.71 -13.82 27.57
CA ALA A 422 1.82 -13.87 26.62
C ALA A 422 3.18 -13.97 27.32
N LYS A 423 3.38 -13.22 28.41
CA LYS A 423 4.63 -13.24 29.18
C LYS A 423 4.88 -14.61 29.84
N GLU A 424 3.85 -15.15 30.48
CA GLU A 424 3.93 -16.48 31.08
C GLU A 424 4.16 -17.56 30.02
N ALA A 425 3.52 -17.45 28.84
CA ALA A 425 3.70 -18.39 27.74
C ALA A 425 5.14 -18.39 27.20
N ILE A 426 5.74 -17.21 27.02
CA ILE A 426 7.16 -17.09 26.59
C ILE A 426 8.08 -17.71 27.64
N THR A 427 7.86 -17.42 28.92
CA THR A 427 8.66 -17.99 30.02
C THR A 427 8.51 -19.52 30.11
N PHE A 428 7.29 -20.02 29.91
CA PHE A 428 6.98 -21.44 29.88
C PHE A 428 7.65 -22.12 28.68
N ALA A 429 7.61 -21.47 27.50
CA ALA A 429 8.24 -21.96 26.29
C ALA A 429 9.76 -22.14 26.46
N GLU A 430 10.41 -21.11 27.01
CA GLU A 430 11.84 -21.11 27.32
C GLU A 430 12.20 -22.24 28.30
N SER A 431 11.44 -22.38 29.39
CA SER A 431 11.69 -23.41 30.41
C SER A 431 11.46 -24.84 29.92
N ASN A 432 10.64 -25.05 28.88
CA ASN A 432 10.27 -26.37 28.37
C ASN A 432 10.90 -26.68 26.98
N GLY A 433 11.80 -25.81 26.51
CA GLY A 433 12.57 -25.99 25.28
C GLY A 433 11.73 -25.94 24.00
N TYR A 434 10.69 -25.10 23.96
CA TYR A 434 10.01 -24.81 22.70
C TYR A 434 10.85 -23.84 21.86
N ASP A 435 10.81 -24.01 20.54
CA ASP A 435 11.56 -23.18 19.61
C ASP A 435 10.83 -21.86 19.31
N ILE A 436 9.49 -21.91 19.31
CA ILE A 436 8.65 -20.81 18.81
C ILE A 436 7.43 -20.64 19.70
N VAL A 437 7.03 -19.38 19.93
CA VAL A 437 5.76 -19.00 20.56
C VAL A 437 4.91 -18.21 19.57
N LEU A 438 3.72 -18.73 19.24
CA LEU A 438 2.73 -18.04 18.42
C LEU A 438 1.65 -17.45 19.32
N ILE A 439 1.52 -16.13 19.35
CA ILE A 439 0.60 -15.41 20.24
C ILE A 439 -0.64 -15.01 19.45
N ASP A 440 -1.76 -15.69 19.69
CA ASP A 440 -3.06 -15.30 19.13
C ASP A 440 -3.68 -14.20 19.99
N THR A 441 -4.17 -13.15 19.35
CA THR A 441 -4.77 -12.03 20.08
C THR A 441 -6.18 -11.74 19.58
N ALA A 442 -7.02 -11.18 20.47
CA ALA A 442 -8.38 -10.81 20.12
C ALA A 442 -8.43 -9.89 18.89
N GLY A 443 -9.48 -9.98 18.08
CA GLY A 443 -9.72 -8.94 17.09
C GLY A 443 -10.10 -7.62 17.78
N ARG A 444 -9.73 -6.49 17.18
CA ARG A 444 -10.21 -5.19 17.65
C ARG A 444 -10.32 -4.17 16.53
N MET A 445 -11.31 -3.29 16.64
CA MET A 445 -11.44 -2.16 15.72
C MET A 445 -10.36 -1.12 16.02
N GLN A 446 -9.83 -0.51 14.97
CA GLN A 446 -8.70 0.42 15.01
C GLN A 446 -8.94 1.72 15.80
N ASP A 447 -10.20 2.01 16.08
CA ASP A 447 -10.74 3.16 16.79
C ASP A 447 -11.18 2.83 18.23
N ASN A 448 -11.07 1.56 18.66
CA ASN A 448 -11.32 1.17 20.04
C ASN A 448 -10.07 1.37 20.91
N GLU A 449 -9.92 2.56 21.50
CA GLU A 449 -8.75 2.92 22.31
C GLU A 449 -8.46 1.92 23.45
N PRO A 450 -9.40 1.51 24.31
CA PRO A 450 -9.11 0.55 25.39
C PRO A 450 -8.49 -0.76 24.89
N LEU A 451 -9.02 -1.32 23.80
CA LEU A 451 -8.50 -2.56 23.22
C LEU A 451 -7.14 -2.36 22.51
N MET A 452 -6.93 -1.20 21.89
CA MET A 452 -5.66 -0.84 21.28
C MET A 452 -4.56 -0.59 22.32
N ARG A 453 -4.89 0.02 23.47
CA ARG A 453 -3.97 0.18 24.60
C ARG A 453 -3.58 -1.16 25.21
N ALA A 454 -4.53 -2.08 25.34
CA ALA A 454 -4.24 -3.45 25.79
C ALA A 454 -3.31 -4.18 24.82
N LEU A 455 -3.52 -4.01 23.50
CA LEU A 455 -2.63 -4.56 22.48
C LEU A 455 -1.22 -3.97 22.55
N ALA A 456 -1.10 -2.66 22.62
CA ALA A 456 0.19 -1.98 22.73
C ALA A 456 0.93 -2.39 24.00
N LYS A 457 0.21 -2.54 25.13
CA LYS A 457 0.77 -3.11 26.37
C LYS A 457 1.30 -4.52 26.15
N LEU A 458 0.55 -5.40 25.48
CA LEU A 458 0.99 -6.77 25.17
C LEU A 458 2.28 -6.75 24.35
N VAL A 459 2.35 -5.96 23.28
CA VAL A 459 3.55 -5.86 22.43
C VAL A 459 4.73 -5.24 23.21
N SER A 460 4.50 -4.15 23.94
CA SER A 460 5.54 -3.44 24.67
C SER A 460 6.13 -4.24 25.84
N VAL A 461 5.31 -4.98 26.59
CA VAL A 461 5.77 -5.76 27.75
C VAL A 461 6.51 -7.02 27.32
N ASN A 462 6.11 -7.63 26.21
CA ASN A 462 6.64 -8.92 25.76
C ASN A 462 7.73 -8.79 24.69
N ASN A 463 7.86 -7.63 24.05
CA ASN A 463 8.83 -7.34 22.99
C ASN A 463 8.99 -8.50 21.98
N PRO A 464 7.90 -8.90 21.29
CA PRO A 464 7.93 -10.04 20.40
C PRO A 464 8.91 -9.83 19.24
N ASP A 465 9.49 -10.91 18.74
CA ASP A 465 10.45 -10.86 17.62
C ASP A 465 9.78 -10.33 16.35
N LYS A 466 8.55 -10.79 16.07
CA LYS A 466 7.73 -10.31 14.95
C LYS A 466 6.31 -9.94 15.36
N VAL A 467 5.85 -8.78 14.92
CA VAL A 467 4.46 -8.34 14.95
C VAL A 467 3.87 -8.49 13.55
N LEU A 468 2.98 -9.48 13.37
CA LEU A 468 2.34 -9.75 12.09
C LEU A 468 0.92 -9.21 12.06
N PHE A 469 0.65 -8.30 11.12
CA PHE A 469 -0.69 -7.81 10.86
C PHE A 469 -1.42 -8.74 9.90
N VAL A 470 -2.55 -9.28 10.33
CA VAL A 470 -3.43 -10.08 9.48
C VAL A 470 -4.50 -9.17 8.91
N GLY A 471 -4.45 -8.95 7.60
CA GLY A 471 -5.44 -8.21 6.83
C GLY A 471 -6.21 -9.14 5.89
N GLU A 472 -7.42 -8.76 5.49
CA GLU A 472 -8.16 -9.48 4.46
C GLU A 472 -7.99 -8.84 3.09
N ALA A 473 -7.91 -9.66 2.04
CA ALA A 473 -7.71 -9.20 0.67
C ALA A 473 -8.89 -8.42 0.09
N LEU A 474 -10.09 -8.62 0.66
CA LEU A 474 -11.32 -7.92 0.28
C LEU A 474 -11.35 -6.46 0.75
N VAL A 475 -10.48 -6.05 1.68
CA VAL A 475 -10.47 -4.68 2.19
C VAL A 475 -9.83 -3.75 1.17
N GLY A 476 -10.61 -2.78 0.69
CA GLY A 476 -10.14 -1.66 -0.15
C GLY A 476 -9.64 -0.49 0.68
N ASN A 477 -10.28 0.67 0.56
CA ASN A 477 -9.86 1.94 1.20
C ASN A 477 -9.71 1.87 2.73
N GLU A 478 -10.44 0.98 3.42
CA GLU A 478 -10.34 0.85 4.87
C GLU A 478 -9.00 0.25 5.33
N ALA A 479 -8.25 -0.44 4.46
CA ALA A 479 -6.91 -0.96 4.79
C ALA A 479 -5.99 0.18 5.24
N VAL A 480 -6.13 1.35 4.61
CA VAL A 480 -5.35 2.55 4.92
C VAL A 480 -5.55 2.96 6.36
N LYS A 481 -6.82 3.11 6.77
CA LYS A 481 -7.18 3.58 8.11
C LYS A 481 -6.82 2.54 9.17
N GLN A 482 -7.06 1.26 8.88
CA GLN A 482 -6.74 0.16 9.79
C GLN A 482 -5.25 0.14 10.09
N LEU A 483 -4.39 0.04 9.06
CA LEU A 483 -2.94 -0.06 9.25
C LEU A 483 -2.34 1.19 9.89
N THR A 484 -2.76 2.38 9.44
CA THR A 484 -2.26 3.65 10.00
C THR A 484 -2.56 3.74 11.49
N LYS A 485 -3.81 3.49 11.89
CA LYS A 485 -4.22 3.55 13.30
C LYS A 485 -3.61 2.42 14.14
N PHE A 486 -3.45 1.21 13.59
CA PHE A 486 -2.77 0.12 14.30
C PHE A 486 -1.31 0.45 14.58
N ASN A 487 -0.55 0.89 13.58
CA ASN A 487 0.84 1.30 13.76
C ASN A 487 0.95 2.49 14.73
N GLN A 488 0.10 3.49 14.56
CA GLN A 488 0.07 4.65 15.44
C GLN A 488 -0.19 4.24 16.89
N ALA A 489 -1.21 3.43 17.15
CA ALA A 489 -1.53 2.99 18.51
C ALA A 489 -0.43 2.14 19.15
N LEU A 490 0.26 1.29 18.38
CA LEU A 490 1.41 0.52 18.88
C LEU A 490 2.56 1.45 19.32
N VAL A 491 2.73 2.60 18.67
CA VAL A 491 3.73 3.60 19.03
C VAL A 491 3.26 4.49 20.19
N ASP A 492 2.05 5.05 20.09
CA ASP A 492 1.51 6.06 21.01
C ASP A 492 1.21 5.47 22.40
N TYR A 493 0.77 4.22 22.47
CA TYR A 493 0.49 3.54 23.73
C TYR A 493 1.61 2.60 24.19
N SER A 494 2.77 2.64 23.54
CA SER A 494 3.94 1.89 24.02
C SER A 494 4.39 2.45 25.36
N SER A 495 4.31 1.63 26.41
CA SER A 495 4.83 1.97 27.73
C SER A 495 6.37 1.93 27.78
N SER A 496 6.99 1.24 26.82
CA SER A 496 8.44 1.14 26.66
C SER A 496 8.96 2.22 25.71
N GLY A 497 10.15 2.76 26.00
CA GLY A 497 10.84 3.68 25.09
C GLY A 497 11.20 3.05 23.72
N VAL A 498 11.04 1.73 23.58
CA VAL A 498 11.19 1.01 22.32
C VAL A 498 9.92 1.12 21.49
N LYS A 499 9.99 1.87 20.37
CA LYS A 499 8.90 1.97 19.40
C LYS A 499 8.82 0.70 18.56
N ARG A 500 7.84 -0.16 18.85
CA ARG A 500 7.52 -1.33 18.01
C ARG A 500 6.37 -1.00 17.05
N THR A 501 6.52 -1.41 15.80
CA THR A 501 5.48 -1.31 14.76
C THR A 501 5.21 -2.69 14.19
N ILE A 502 4.29 -2.77 13.22
CA ILE A 502 4.08 -3.99 12.44
C ILE A 502 5.38 -4.31 11.66
N ASP A 503 5.77 -5.58 11.64
CA ASP A 503 6.98 -6.06 10.96
C ASP A 503 6.69 -6.77 9.64
N GLY A 504 5.48 -7.31 9.49
CA GLY A 504 5.04 -7.99 8.28
C GLY A 504 3.53 -8.16 8.23
N ILE A 505 3.04 -8.50 7.04
CA ILE A 505 1.62 -8.65 6.75
C ILE A 505 1.32 -10.09 6.35
N ILE A 506 0.19 -10.61 6.81
CA ILE A 506 -0.45 -11.83 6.27
C ILE A 506 -1.74 -11.41 5.60
N LEU A 507 -1.86 -11.70 4.30
CA LEU A 507 -3.05 -11.38 3.53
C LEU A 507 -3.97 -12.61 3.46
N SER A 508 -5.10 -12.55 4.15
CA SER A 508 -6.08 -13.64 4.24
C SER A 508 -7.20 -13.51 3.22
N LYS A 509 -7.98 -14.59 3.05
CA LYS A 509 -9.15 -14.65 2.15
C LYS A 509 -8.80 -14.30 0.71
N PHE A 510 -7.58 -14.61 0.29
CA PHE A 510 -7.13 -14.30 -1.06
C PHE A 510 -7.85 -15.15 -2.12
N ASP A 511 -8.36 -16.31 -1.73
CA ASP A 511 -9.27 -17.17 -2.50
C ASP A 511 -10.61 -16.50 -2.85
N THR A 512 -10.99 -15.43 -2.14
CA THR A 512 -12.26 -14.73 -2.37
C THR A 512 -12.14 -13.54 -3.30
N ILE A 513 -10.91 -13.19 -3.72
CA ILE A 513 -10.66 -12.12 -4.68
C ILE A 513 -10.12 -12.74 -5.96
N ASP A 514 -10.79 -12.50 -7.08
CA ASP A 514 -10.37 -13.04 -8.38
C ASP A 514 -9.06 -12.33 -8.83
N ASP A 515 -9.19 -11.23 -9.55
CA ASP A 515 -8.09 -10.40 -10.04
C ASP A 515 -7.87 -9.14 -9.18
N LYS A 516 -8.68 -8.95 -8.13
CA LYS A 516 -8.71 -7.76 -7.28
C LYS A 516 -7.63 -7.76 -6.19
N VAL A 517 -6.37 -7.91 -6.60
CA VAL A 517 -5.22 -8.11 -5.70
C VAL A 517 -4.66 -6.80 -5.10
N GLY A 518 -5.28 -5.65 -5.37
CA GLY A 518 -4.81 -4.31 -5.00
C GLY A 518 -4.73 -4.01 -3.50
N ALA A 519 -5.38 -4.81 -2.65
CA ALA A 519 -5.21 -4.74 -1.21
C ALA A 519 -3.73 -4.98 -0.80
N ALA A 520 -3.04 -5.91 -1.47
CA ALA A 520 -1.63 -6.19 -1.23
C ALA A 520 -0.75 -4.95 -1.43
N LEU A 521 -0.96 -4.24 -2.54
CA LEU A 521 -0.25 -3.00 -2.86
C LEU A 521 -0.58 -1.89 -1.86
N THR A 522 -1.85 -1.75 -1.50
CA THR A 522 -2.30 -0.74 -0.53
C THR A 522 -1.62 -0.94 0.83
N MET A 523 -1.61 -2.16 1.35
CA MET A 523 -1.04 -2.45 2.67
C MET A 523 0.49 -2.28 2.70
N THR A 524 1.19 -2.71 1.65
CA THR A 524 2.65 -2.56 1.53
C THR A 524 3.07 -1.12 1.36
N PHE A 525 2.37 -0.33 0.53
CA PHE A 525 2.67 1.08 0.30
C PHE A 525 2.62 1.90 1.60
N ILE A 526 1.64 1.64 2.46
CA ILE A 526 1.39 2.42 3.67
C ILE A 526 2.34 2.04 4.80
N THR A 527 2.61 0.75 4.94
CA THR A 527 3.42 0.24 6.05
C THR A 527 4.91 0.24 5.74
N GLY A 528 5.26 0.14 4.45
CA GLY A 528 6.62 -0.21 4.02
C GLY A 528 7.05 -1.61 4.46
N LYS A 529 6.11 -2.47 4.88
CA LYS A 529 6.37 -3.80 5.42
C LYS A 529 6.02 -4.89 4.40
N PRO A 530 6.78 -5.99 4.38
CA PRO A 530 6.52 -7.08 3.45
C PRO A 530 5.24 -7.82 3.77
N ILE A 531 4.59 -8.34 2.72
CA ILE A 531 3.64 -9.44 2.88
C ILE A 531 4.48 -10.71 2.99
N LEU A 532 4.37 -11.42 4.13
CA LEU A 532 5.11 -12.65 4.37
C LEU A 532 4.35 -13.86 3.84
N PHE A 533 3.03 -13.88 4.03
CA PHE A 533 2.20 -15.02 3.67
C PHE A 533 0.85 -14.57 3.08
N ILE A 534 0.31 -15.42 2.21
CA ILE A 534 -1.04 -15.29 1.66
C ILE A 534 -1.86 -16.52 2.05
N GLY A 535 -3.01 -16.30 2.67
CA GLY A 535 -3.99 -17.34 2.98
C GLY A 535 -5.01 -17.49 1.85
N THR A 536 -5.06 -18.66 1.22
CA THR A 536 -5.85 -18.96 0.00
C THR A 536 -6.94 -20.00 0.25
N GLY A 537 -7.58 -19.98 1.42
CA GLY A 537 -8.58 -20.99 1.80
C GLY A 537 -8.68 -21.20 3.31
N GLN A 538 -9.18 -22.34 3.75
CA GLN A 538 -9.46 -22.65 5.16
C GLN A 538 -8.60 -23.79 5.73
N THR A 539 -8.03 -24.65 4.90
CA THR A 539 -7.21 -25.79 5.32
C THR A 539 -5.83 -25.33 5.80
N TYR A 540 -5.06 -26.22 6.45
CA TYR A 540 -3.72 -25.87 6.92
C TYR A 540 -2.70 -25.69 5.79
N THR A 541 -2.98 -26.26 4.61
CA THR A 541 -2.12 -26.18 3.42
C THR A 541 -2.41 -24.95 2.56
N ASP A 542 -3.51 -24.23 2.82
CA ASP A 542 -3.92 -23.00 2.13
C ASP A 542 -3.11 -21.77 2.59
N LEU A 543 -1.79 -21.91 2.63
CA LEU A 543 -0.81 -20.86 2.92
C LEU A 543 0.21 -20.83 1.78
N ARG A 544 0.47 -19.65 1.25
CA ARG A 544 1.33 -19.42 0.08
C ARG A 544 2.39 -18.36 0.35
N ASN A 545 3.52 -18.51 -0.32
CA ASN A 545 4.51 -17.45 -0.45
C ASN A 545 4.06 -16.42 -1.49
N VAL A 546 4.44 -15.16 -1.25
CA VAL A 546 4.13 -14.05 -2.16
C VAL A 546 5.08 -14.07 -3.35
N LYS A 547 4.52 -14.10 -4.56
CA LYS A 547 5.27 -13.87 -5.79
C LYS A 547 4.94 -12.49 -6.33
N ILE A 548 5.88 -11.55 -6.18
CA ILE A 548 5.67 -10.15 -6.53
C ILE A 548 5.31 -9.98 -8.01
N SER A 549 6.01 -10.70 -8.91
CA SER A 549 5.74 -10.63 -10.35
C SER A 549 4.29 -11.02 -10.67
N SER A 550 3.77 -12.08 -10.05
CA SER A 550 2.39 -12.55 -10.22
C SER A 550 1.36 -11.49 -9.79
N ILE A 551 1.61 -10.79 -8.67
CA ILE A 551 0.74 -9.69 -8.21
C ILE A 551 0.80 -8.51 -9.19
N VAL A 552 1.99 -8.09 -9.60
CA VAL A 552 2.17 -6.96 -10.52
C VAL A 552 1.53 -7.24 -11.88
N GLU A 553 1.76 -8.43 -12.44
CA GLU A 553 1.14 -8.90 -13.68
C GLU A 553 -0.39 -8.85 -13.55
N THR A 554 -0.96 -9.35 -12.45
CA THR A 554 -2.41 -9.33 -12.22
C THR A 554 -2.96 -7.90 -12.09
N LEU A 555 -2.21 -6.99 -11.47
CA LEU A 555 -2.61 -5.58 -11.33
C LEU A 555 -2.55 -4.78 -12.63
N LEU A 556 -1.74 -5.22 -13.59
CA LEU A 556 -1.57 -4.55 -14.88
C LEU A 556 -2.28 -5.26 -16.03
N LYS A 557 -2.79 -6.47 -15.77
CA LYS A 557 -3.62 -7.22 -16.69
C LYS A 557 -4.96 -6.51 -16.84
N ASP A 558 -5.04 -5.62 -17.82
CA ASP A 558 -6.10 -5.44 -18.83
C ASP A 558 -5.60 -4.54 -19.99
#